data_AF-A0A5C4KTL5-F1
#
_entry.id   AF-A0A5C4KTL5-F1
#
_cell.length_a   1.000
_cell.length_b   1.000
_cell.length_c   1.000
_cell.angle_alpha   90.00
_cell.angle_beta   90.00
_cell.angle_gamma   90.00
#
_symmetry.space_group_name_H-M   'P 1'
#
loop_
_entity.id
_entity.type
_entity.pdbx_description
1 polymer ?
#
loop_
_entity_poly.entity_id
_entity_poly.type
_entity_poly.pdbx_seq_one_letter_code
_entity_poly.pdbx_strand_id
1 'polypeptide(L)'
;MLRIRGTVGATPVDLTVELDDSDWVKLGAALGAQPQGDQPEAALSTPAVKPLNQDDALWQVAQDLLRKAGQLSGPDLLEQLEGLTGSAAAGKRLLVRLRHSSQVKVASGGDTPLYSWVE
;
A
#
# COMPACT_ATOMS: atom_id res chain seq x y z
N MET A 1 -1.08 8.09 -20.38
CA MET A 1 -0.01 8.66 -19.53
C MET A 1 -0.62 9.70 -18.58
N LEU A 2 -0.39 9.59 -17.27
CA LEU A 2 -0.95 10.49 -16.24
C LEU A 2 0.17 11.29 -15.56
N ARG A 3 -0.12 12.55 -15.21
CA ARG A 3 0.78 13.43 -14.45
C ARG A 3 0.15 13.78 -13.10
N ILE A 4 0.87 13.52 -12.03
CA ILE A 4 0.45 13.79 -10.66
C ILE A 4 1.43 14.78 -10.06
N ARG A 5 0.92 15.90 -9.54
CA ARG A 5 1.72 16.92 -8.86
C ARG A 5 1.40 16.88 -7.38
N GLY A 6 2.42 16.92 -6.54
CA GLY A 6 2.26 16.88 -5.10
C GLY A 6 3.47 17.47 -4.39
N THR A 7 3.48 17.38 -3.08
CA THR A 7 4.58 17.86 -2.23
C THR A 7 5.03 16.78 -1.27
N VAL A 8 6.33 16.63 -1.08
CA VAL A 8 6.92 15.80 -0.02
C VAL A 8 7.52 16.74 1.02
N GLY A 9 6.85 16.89 2.16
CA GLY A 9 7.15 17.97 3.10
C GLY A 9 6.91 19.33 2.44
N ALA A 10 7.96 20.15 2.35
CA ALA A 10 7.89 21.47 1.70
C ALA A 10 8.30 21.46 0.21
N THR A 11 8.78 20.33 -0.31
CA THR A 11 9.35 20.28 -1.67
C THR A 11 8.30 19.83 -2.69
N PRO A 12 8.02 20.62 -3.74
CA PRO A 12 7.10 20.22 -4.81
C PRO A 12 7.74 19.18 -5.73
N VAL A 13 6.96 18.18 -6.12
CA VAL A 13 7.37 17.08 -6.99
C VAL A 13 6.31 16.81 -8.07
N ASP A 14 6.79 16.42 -9.26
CA ASP A 14 5.98 15.93 -10.38
C ASP A 14 6.27 14.45 -10.60
N LEU A 15 5.22 13.65 -10.74
CA LEU A 15 5.28 12.22 -10.99
C LEU A 15 4.52 11.91 -12.27
N THR A 16 5.15 11.12 -13.13
CA THR A 16 4.47 10.48 -14.26
C THR A 16 4.18 9.03 -13.97
N VAL A 17 2.96 8.65 -14.28
CA VAL A 17 2.50 7.26 -14.17
C VAL A 17 2.07 6.80 -15.56
N GLU A 18 2.64 5.68 -15.99
CA GLU A 18 2.20 4.95 -17.17
C GLU A 18 1.26 3.83 -16.73
N LEU A 19 0.12 3.74 -17.41
CA LEU A 19 -0.97 2.84 -17.09
C LEU A 19 -1.38 2.17 -18.40
N ASP A 20 -1.59 0.85 -18.35
CA ASP A 20 -2.15 0.07 -19.45
C ASP A 20 -3.68 0.27 -19.51
N ASP A 21 -4.31 -0.16 -20.61
CA ASP A 21 -5.76 -0.06 -20.85
C ASP A 21 -6.59 -0.62 -19.67
N SER A 22 -6.19 -1.77 -19.15
CA SER A 22 -6.87 -2.39 -18.00
C SER A 22 -6.81 -1.55 -16.72
N ASP A 23 -5.73 -0.80 -16.53
CA ASP A 23 -5.55 0.07 -15.36
C ASP A 23 -6.26 1.41 -15.54
N TRP A 24 -6.40 1.91 -16.77
CA TRP A 24 -7.24 3.07 -17.09
C TRP A 24 -8.72 2.82 -16.79
N VAL A 25 -9.23 1.63 -17.11
CA VAL A 25 -10.62 1.25 -16.82
C VAL A 25 -10.88 1.23 -15.30
N LYS A 26 -9.96 0.64 -14.53
CA LYS A 26 -10.06 0.62 -13.06
C LYS A 26 -9.97 2.02 -12.45
N LEU A 27 -9.13 2.88 -13.01
CA LEU A 27 -8.99 4.28 -12.58
C LEU A 27 -10.29 5.06 -12.85
N GLY A 28 -10.89 4.91 -14.04
CA GLY A 28 -12.17 5.52 -14.39
C GLY A 28 -13.33 5.06 -13.50
N ALA A 29 -13.37 3.76 -13.15
CA ALA A 29 -14.36 3.23 -12.21
C ALA A 29 -14.19 3.77 -10.78
N ALA A 30 -12.95 3.95 -10.32
CA ALA A 30 -12.65 4.47 -8.99
C ALA A 30 -12.89 5.98 -8.83
N LEU A 31 -12.74 6.76 -9.91
CA LEU A 31 -12.99 8.20 -9.94
C LEU A 31 -14.48 8.56 -10.06
N GLY A 32 -15.36 7.55 -10.16
CA GLY A 32 -16.78 7.76 -10.37
C GLY A 32 -17.02 8.23 -11.78
N ALA A 33 -17.07 7.29 -12.71
CA ALA A 33 -17.84 7.48 -13.93
C ALA A 33 -19.28 7.87 -13.52
N GLN A 34 -19.57 9.17 -13.49
CA GLN A 34 -20.91 9.63 -13.84
C GLN A 34 -21.05 9.41 -15.34
N PRO A 35 -21.92 8.50 -15.78
CA PRO A 35 -22.35 8.51 -17.16
C PRO A 35 -23.33 9.68 -17.31
N GLN A 36 -22.92 10.74 -18.01
CA GLN A 36 -23.91 11.54 -18.72
C GLN A 36 -24.10 10.89 -20.08
N GLY A 37 -25.19 10.13 -20.23
CA GLY A 37 -25.59 9.52 -21.49
C GLY A 37 -26.43 8.27 -21.29
N ASP A 38 -27.73 8.50 -21.12
CA ASP A 38 -28.88 7.64 -21.48
C ASP A 38 -29.15 6.30 -20.75
N GLN A 39 -30.19 6.41 -19.91
CA GLN A 39 -31.39 5.54 -19.81
C GLN A 39 -31.37 4.33 -18.84
N PRO A 40 -32.50 4.06 -18.12
CA PRO A 40 -32.49 3.29 -16.90
C PRO A 40 -32.88 1.83 -17.14
N GLU A 41 -32.18 0.90 -16.51
CA GLU A 41 -32.82 -0.35 -16.15
C GLU A 41 -32.28 -0.88 -14.83
N ALA A 42 -33.23 -1.23 -13.99
CA ALA A 42 -33.03 -1.70 -12.65
C ALA A 42 -32.22 -3.01 -12.66
N ALA A 43 -31.09 -3.03 -11.95
CA ALA A 43 -30.53 -4.25 -11.41
C ALA A 43 -29.98 -3.97 -10.02
N LEU A 44 -30.62 -4.60 -9.07
CA LEU A 44 -30.35 -4.57 -7.65
C LEU A 44 -28.96 -5.16 -7.33
N SER A 45 -28.44 -4.75 -6.17
CA SER A 45 -27.62 -5.56 -5.28
C SER A 45 -26.11 -5.67 -5.56
N THR A 46 -25.37 -4.77 -4.90
CA THR A 46 -24.33 -5.02 -3.88
C THR A 46 -23.09 -4.14 -4.13
N PRO A 47 -22.67 -3.30 -3.16
CA PRO A 47 -21.34 -2.73 -3.22
C PRO A 47 -20.36 -3.89 -3.00
N ALA A 48 -19.57 -4.21 -4.02
CA ALA A 48 -18.40 -5.06 -3.89
C ALA A 48 -17.43 -4.37 -2.92
N VAL A 49 -17.56 -4.71 -1.64
CA VAL A 49 -16.62 -4.38 -0.58
C VAL A 49 -15.27 -4.93 -1.03
N LYS A 50 -14.38 -4.03 -1.45
CA LYS A 50 -12.95 -4.33 -1.64
C LYS A 50 -12.46 -5.17 -0.45
N PRO A 51 -11.49 -6.09 -0.62
CA PRO A 51 -10.94 -6.86 0.49
C PRO A 51 -10.06 -5.99 1.41
N LEU A 52 -10.63 -4.93 1.99
CA LEU A 52 -10.02 -4.09 3.01
C LEU A 52 -9.53 -4.95 4.18
N ASN A 53 -10.25 -6.05 4.45
CA ASN A 53 -9.90 -7.04 5.46
C ASN A 53 -8.64 -7.86 5.16
N GLN A 54 -8.29 -8.11 3.90
CA GLN A 54 -7.11 -8.91 3.58
C GLN A 54 -5.83 -8.11 3.80
N ASP A 55 -5.81 -6.85 3.34
CA ASP A 55 -4.71 -5.92 3.62
C ASP A 55 -4.56 -5.68 5.14
N ASP A 56 -5.67 -5.59 5.88
CA ASP A 56 -5.63 -5.42 7.34
C ASP A 56 -5.13 -6.70 8.05
N ALA A 57 -5.55 -7.89 7.60
CA ALA A 57 -5.05 -9.15 8.14
C ALA A 57 -3.55 -9.33 7.89
N LEU A 58 -3.07 -9.03 6.67
CA LEU A 58 -1.65 -9.03 6.33
C LEU A 58 -0.86 -8.01 7.15
N TRP A 59 -1.47 -6.84 7.42
CA TRP A 59 -0.91 -5.81 8.28
C TRP A 59 -0.78 -6.24 9.74
N GLN A 60 -1.77 -6.93 10.31
CA GLN A 60 -1.69 -7.50 11.65
C GLN A 60 -0.57 -8.56 11.74
N VAL A 61 -0.48 -9.45 10.75
CA VAL A 61 0.58 -10.48 10.69
C VAL A 61 1.96 -9.86 10.57
N ALA A 62 2.12 -8.82 9.75
CA ALA A 62 3.38 -8.08 9.60
C ALA A 62 3.83 -7.44 10.93
N GLN A 63 2.90 -6.85 11.69
CA GLN A 63 3.19 -6.29 13.00
C GLN A 63 3.56 -7.38 14.02
N ASP A 64 2.82 -8.49 14.06
CA ASP A 64 3.12 -9.61 14.97
C ASP A 64 4.48 -10.25 14.67
N LEU A 65 4.85 -10.36 13.39
CA LEU A 65 6.16 -10.83 12.96
C LEU A 65 7.28 -9.92 13.50
N LEU A 66 7.17 -8.61 13.29
CA LEU A 66 8.16 -7.65 13.79
C LEU A 66 8.21 -7.63 15.32
N ARG A 67 7.05 -7.75 15.99
CA ARG A 67 6.97 -7.83 17.45
C ARG A 67 7.63 -9.09 18.01
N LYS A 68 7.40 -10.25 17.38
CA LYS A 68 8.01 -11.53 17.76
C LYS A 68 9.51 -11.57 17.53
N ALA A 69 9.97 -11.00 16.42
CA ALA A 69 11.39 -10.89 16.13
C ALA A 69 12.08 -9.83 17.02
N GLY A 70 11.32 -8.84 17.52
CA GLY A 70 11.80 -7.70 18.29
C GLY A 70 12.54 -6.67 17.43
N GLN A 71 13.47 -7.14 16.60
CA GLN A 71 14.30 -6.36 15.70
C GLN A 71 14.60 -7.12 14.41
N LEU A 72 14.43 -6.46 13.26
CA LEU A 72 14.78 -6.99 11.95
C LEU A 72 15.45 -5.94 11.07
N SER A 73 16.34 -6.38 10.19
CA SER A 73 16.92 -5.54 9.14
C SER A 73 15.91 -5.30 8.03
N GLY A 74 15.96 -4.14 7.39
CA GLY A 74 15.08 -3.79 6.27
C GLY A 74 14.99 -4.83 5.14
N PRO A 75 16.10 -5.37 4.61
CA PRO A 75 16.03 -6.43 3.60
C PRO A 75 15.39 -7.72 4.13
N ASP A 76 15.73 -8.15 5.34
CA ASP A 76 15.19 -9.37 5.96
C ASP A 76 13.68 -9.24 6.23
N LEU A 77 13.26 -8.10 6.76
CA LEU A 77 11.84 -7.78 6.97
C LEU A 77 11.10 -7.74 5.62
N LEU A 78 11.71 -7.18 4.58
CA LEU A 78 11.10 -7.14 3.25
C LEU A 78 10.92 -8.55 2.68
N GLU A 79 11.94 -9.41 2.71
CA GLU A 79 11.85 -10.79 2.23
C GLU A 79 10.73 -11.57 2.93
N GLN A 80 10.59 -11.41 4.25
CA GLN A 80 9.51 -12.05 5.01
C GLN A 80 8.13 -11.53 4.61
N LEU A 81 7.98 -10.22 4.40
CA LEU A 81 6.73 -9.62 3.94
C LEU A 81 6.38 -10.03 2.50
N GLU A 82 7.37 -10.16 1.63
CA GLU A 82 7.19 -10.67 0.26
C GLU A 82 6.73 -12.14 0.28
N GLY A 83 7.31 -12.97 1.14
CA GLY A 83 6.88 -14.37 1.34
C GLY A 83 5.45 -14.48 1.87
N LEU A 84 5.05 -13.59 2.78
CA LEU A 84 3.70 -13.55 3.35
C LEU A 84 2.63 -13.07 2.35
N THR A 85 2.99 -12.09 1.51
CA THR A 85 2.05 -11.50 0.56
C THR A 85 2.06 -12.19 -0.81
N GLY A 86 3.08 -12.99 -1.10
CA GLY A 86 3.30 -13.59 -2.41
C GLY A 86 3.61 -12.56 -3.51
N SER A 87 3.86 -11.30 -3.16
CA SER A 87 4.08 -10.22 -4.12
C SER A 87 5.04 -9.16 -3.61
N ALA A 88 6.08 -8.88 -4.40
CA ALA A 88 7.06 -7.84 -4.13
C ALA A 88 6.43 -6.45 -3.91
N ALA A 89 5.38 -6.14 -4.66
CA ALA A 89 4.69 -4.86 -4.55
C ALA A 89 3.89 -4.74 -3.24
N ALA A 90 3.27 -5.84 -2.79
CA ALA A 90 2.51 -5.86 -1.55
C ALA A 90 3.43 -5.84 -0.32
N GLY A 91 4.54 -6.59 -0.35
CA GLY A 91 5.55 -6.57 0.71
C GLY A 91 6.14 -5.16 0.93
N LYS A 92 6.52 -4.47 -0.16
CA LYS A 92 7.01 -3.08 -0.08
C LYS A 92 5.99 -2.11 0.52
N ARG A 93 4.70 -2.24 0.19
CA ARG A 93 3.64 -1.41 0.78
C ARG A 93 3.52 -1.61 2.29
N LEU A 94 3.57 -2.85 2.76
CA LEU A 94 3.56 -3.17 4.19
C LEU A 94 4.80 -2.63 4.89
N LEU A 95 5.99 -2.74 4.29
CA LEU A 95 7.23 -2.21 4.85
C LEU A 95 7.19 -0.68 5.01
N VAL A 96 6.70 0.03 4.00
CA VAL A 96 6.52 1.48 4.06
C VAL A 96 5.51 1.83 5.13
N ARG A 97 4.41 1.07 5.25
CA ARG A 97 3.40 1.28 6.29
C ARG A 97 3.97 1.06 7.70
N LEU A 98 4.76 0.01 7.91
CA LEU A 98 5.47 -0.27 9.17
C LEU A 98 6.35 0.90 9.58
N ARG A 99 7.17 1.43 8.67
CA ARG A 99 8.03 2.59 8.94
C ARG A 99 7.26 3.83 9.41
N HIS A 100 6.01 3.98 9.02
CA HIS A 100 5.18 5.15 9.36
C HIS A 100 4.29 4.90 10.58
N SER A 101 4.30 3.69 11.15
CA SER A 101 3.57 3.38 12.38
C SER A 101 4.32 3.84 13.62
N SER A 102 3.58 4.38 14.58
CA SER A 102 4.09 4.80 15.88
C SER A 102 4.70 3.66 16.71
N GLN A 103 4.29 2.41 16.44
CA GLN A 103 4.77 1.20 17.11
C GLN A 103 6.08 0.67 16.53
N VAL A 104 6.66 1.33 15.52
CA VAL A 104 7.89 0.89 14.85
C VAL A 104 8.92 2.00 14.90
N LYS A 105 10.07 1.69 15.49
CA LYS A 105 11.24 2.56 15.49
C LYS A 105 12.21 2.10 14.41
N VAL A 106 12.48 2.99 13.46
CA VAL A 106 13.49 2.77 12.43
C VAL A 106 14.78 3.45 12.84
N ALA A 107 15.82 2.66 13.11
CA ALA A 107 17.17 3.16 13.34
C ALA A 107 17.94 3.15 12.00
N SER A 108 18.17 4.35 11.46
CA SER A 108 19.03 4.55 10.29
C SER A 108 20.39 5.04 10.77
N GLY A 109 21.24 4.12 11.24
CA GLY A 109 22.55 4.45 11.81
C GLY A 109 23.75 3.77 11.14
N GLY A 110 23.52 2.85 10.19
CA GLY A 110 24.56 2.07 9.52
C GLY A 110 24.20 1.74 8.06
N ASP A 111 24.76 0.65 7.53
CA ASP A 111 24.63 0.22 6.13
C ASP A 111 23.21 -0.27 5.76
N THR A 112 22.45 -0.73 6.75
CA THR A 112 21.08 -1.23 6.57
C THR A 112 20.13 -0.66 7.63
N PRO A 113 18.89 -0.25 7.24
CA PRO A 113 17.92 0.26 8.19
C PRO A 113 17.44 -0.85 9.11
N LEU A 114 17.41 -0.58 10.41
CA LEU A 114 16.95 -1.52 11.42
C LEU A 114 15.56 -1.14 11.89
N TYR A 115 14.64 -2.10 11.87
CA TYR A 115 13.26 -1.95 12.31
C TYR A 115 13.14 -2.62 13.68
N SER A 116 12.70 -1.87 14.68
CA SER A 116 12.45 -2.39 16.03
C SER A 116 11.05 -2.05 16.47
N TRP A 117 10.39 -3.00 17.12
CA TRP A 117 9.09 -2.76 17.73
C TRP A 117 9.27 -1.89 18.99
N VAL A 118 8.42 -0.88 19.16
CA VAL A 118 8.35 -0.05 20.37
C VAL A 118 7.00 -0.29 21.04
N GLU A 119 7.05 -0.79 22.29
CA GLU A 119 5.88 -1.02 23.16
C GLU A 119 5.32 0.27 23.77
#